data_AF-A0A945YUG5-F1
#
_entry.id   AF-A0A945YUG5-F1
#
_cell.length_a   1.000
_cell.length_b   1.000
_cell.length_c   1.000
_cell.angle_alpha   90.00
_cell.angle_beta   90.00
_cell.angle_gamma   90.00
#
_symmetry.space_group_name_H-M   'P 1'
#
loop_
_entity.id
_entity.type
_entity.pdbx_description
1 polymer ?
#
loop_
_entity_poly.entity_id
_entity_poly.type
_entity_poly.pdbx_seq_one_letter_code
_entity_poly.pdbx_strand_id
1 'polypeptide(L)' 'MFSLKKPLIILALVLLFSNQAYSNVLVSLDDVEVPGYTDEIIVPVTIENSENSVGGIQFDIMSSQAGLVLSGVV' A
#
# COMPACT_ATOMS: atom_id res chain seq x y z
N MET A 1 49.55 -7.74 5.85
CA MET A 1 48.96 -8.25 4.60
C MET A 1 47.47 -8.46 4.85
N PHE A 2 46.59 -7.56 4.40
CA PHE A 2 45.15 -7.71 4.61
C PHE A 2 44.59 -8.73 3.61
N SER A 3 43.86 -9.74 4.09
CA SER A 3 43.27 -10.79 3.23
C SER A 3 42.05 -10.23 2.51
N LEU A 4 42.10 -10.17 1.17
CA LEU A 4 41.00 -9.69 0.32
C LEU A 4 39.73 -10.54 0.39
N LYS A 5 39.81 -11.75 0.95
CA LYS A 5 38.65 -12.66 1.09
C LYS A 5 37.62 -12.14 2.09
N LYS A 6 38.08 -11.54 3.19
CA LYS A 6 37.21 -11.00 4.26
C LYS A 6 36.31 -9.84 3.79
N PRO A 7 36.84 -8.78 3.14
CA PRO A 7 35.99 -7.70 2.65
C PRO A 7 35.05 -8.16 1.53
N LEU A 8 35.45 -9.14 0.71
CA LEU A 8 34.61 -9.68 -0.36
C LEU A 8 33.39 -10.45 0.18
N ILE A 9 33.58 -11.22 1.26
CA ILE A 9 32.47 -11.91 1.96
C ILE A 9 31.52 -10.89 2.60
N ILE A 10 32.06 -9.84 3.24
CA ILE A 10 31.24 -8.78 3.85
C ILE A 10 30.43 -8.04 2.78
N LEU A 11 31.04 -7.73 1.63
CA LEU A 11 30.35 -7.09 0.50
C LEU A 11 29.22 -7.98 -0.05
N ALA A 12 29.47 -9.27 -0.24
CA ALA A 12 28.44 -10.21 -0.68
C ALA A 12 27.26 -10.27 0.30
N LEU A 13 27.53 -10.27 1.61
CA LEU A 13 26.49 -10.25 2.63
C LEU A 13 25.65 -8.96 2.59
N VAL A 14 26.28 -7.80 2.44
CA VAL A 14 25.58 -6.51 2.33
C VAL A 14 24.69 -6.47 1.08
N LEU A 15 25.14 -7.00 -0.04
CA LEU A 15 24.36 -7.03 -1.29
C LEU A 15 23.09 -7.89 -1.18
N LEU A 16 23.13 -9.00 -0.44
CA LEU A 16 21.95 -9.85 -0.21
C LEU A 16 20.83 -9.12 0.53
N PHE A 17 21.17 -8.17 1.42
CA PHE A 17 20.20 -7.36 2.18
C PHE A 17 19.95 -5.98 1.56
N SER A 18 20.61 -5.65 0.44
CA SER A 18 20.46 -4.35 -0.23
C SER A 18 19.21 -4.23 -1.11
N ASN A 19 18.47 -5.33 -1.31
CA ASN A 19 17.16 -5.31 -1.96
C ASN A 19 16.11 -4.70 -1.02
N GLN A 20 16.16 -3.38 -0.83
CA GLN A 20 15.04 -2.64 -0.29
C GLN A 20 14.01 -2.48 -1.41
N ALA A 21 13.01 -3.37 -1.43
CA ALA A 21 11.81 -3.15 -2.23
C ALA A 21 11.04 -1.99 -1.58
N TYR A 22 11.09 -0.81 -2.19
CA TYR A 22 10.26 0.30 -1.76
C TYR A 22 8.82 0.00 -2.14
N SER A 23 7.97 -0.26 -1.15
CA SER A 23 6.54 -0.42 -1.40
C SER A 23 5.98 0.89 -1.94
N ASN A 24 5.49 0.89 -3.19
CA ASN A 24 4.81 2.03 -3.80
C ASN A 24 3.35 1.63 -4.03
N VAL A 25 2.60 1.55 -2.94
CA VAL A 25 1.16 1.26 -2.98
C VAL A 25 0.42 2.57 -2.93
N LEU A 26 -0.36 2.85 -3.96
CA LEU A 26 -1.33 3.93 -3.97
C LEU A 26 -2.70 3.37 -3.61
N VAL A 27 -3.32 3.95 -2.59
CA VAL A 27 -4.72 3.71 -2.24
C VAL A 27 -5.48 4.99 -2.53
N SER A 28 -6.45 4.94 -3.43
CA SER A 28 -7.33 6.07 -3.74
C SER A 28 -8.78 5.72 -3.44
N LEU A 29 -9.52 6.72 -2.97
CA LEU A 29 -10.97 6.69 -2.86
C LEU A 29 -11.50 7.67 -3.91
N ASP A 30 -12.38 7.20 -4.76
CA ASP A 30 -12.93 8.03 -5.83
C ASP A 30 -14.12 8.86 -5.32
N ASP A 31 -14.27 10.08 -5.85
CA ASP A 31 -15.45 10.89 -5.58
C ASP A 31 -16.68 10.28 -6.25
N VAL A 32 -17.81 10.29 -5.53
CA VAL A 32 -19.08 9.76 -6.03
C VAL A 32 -20.17 10.80 -5.87
N GLU A 33 -20.83 11.13 -6.97
CA GLU A 33 -22.01 11.96 -6.97
C GLU A 33 -23.25 11.07 -6.88
N VAL A 34 -24.02 11.24 -5.83
CA VAL A 34 -25.26 10.49 -5.61
C VAL A 34 -26.45 11.44 -5.45
N PRO A 35 -27.65 11.03 -5.90
CA PRO A 35 -28.86 11.77 -5.60
C PRO A 35 -29.09 11.80 -4.08
N GLY A 36 -29.56 12.93 -3.54
CA GLY A 36 -29.59 13.20 -2.10
C GLY A 36 -30.47 12.30 -1.21
N TYR A 37 -31.16 11.31 -1.77
CA TYR A 37 -32.01 10.35 -1.05
C TYR A 37 -31.67 8.89 -1.36
N THR A 38 -30.45 8.60 -1.82
CA THR A 38 -30.03 7.20 -1.94
C THR A 38 -29.78 6.59 -0.57
N ASP A 39 -30.30 5.38 -0.36
CA ASP A 39 -30.06 4.59 0.86
C ASP A 39 -28.68 3.92 0.85
N GLU A 40 -28.02 3.88 -0.32
CA GLU A 40 -26.72 3.24 -0.50
C GLU A 40 -25.78 4.09 -1.36
N ILE A 41 -24.54 4.25 -0.90
CA ILE A 41 -23.46 4.95 -1.59
C ILE A 41 -22.30 3.98 -1.74
N ILE A 42 -21.95 3.65 -2.97
CA ILE A 42 -20.80 2.79 -3.27
C ILE A 42 -19.63 3.70 -3.63
N VAL A 43 -18.59 3.71 -2.79
CA VAL A 43 -17.35 4.46 -3.02
C VAL A 43 -16.27 3.49 -3.51
N PRO A 44 -15.79 3.63 -4.76
CA PRO A 44 -14.71 2.79 -5.27
C PRO A 44 -13.42 3.02 -4.49
N VAL A 45 -12.73 1.93 -4.17
CA VAL A 45 -11.37 1.94 -3.64
C VAL A 45 -10.45 1.31 -4.66
N THR A 46 -9.50 2.08 -5.16
CA THR A 46 -8.50 1.58 -6.12
C THR A 46 -7.17 1.41 -5.42
N ILE A 47 -6.54 0.27 -5.66
CA ILE A 47 -5.24 -0.10 -5.09
C ILE A 47 -4.30 -0.39 -6.24
N GLU A 48 -3.27 0.43 -6.38
CA GLU A 48 -2.26 0.29 -7.43
C GLU A 48 -0.89 0.04 -6.83
N ASN A 49 -0.14 -0.84 -7.49
CA ASN A 49 1.25 -1.15 -7.16
C ASN A 49 1.98 -1.56 -8.43
N SER A 50 2.33 -0.58 -9.26
CA SER A 50 2.91 -0.79 -10.59
C SER A 50 4.41 -1.12 -10.55
N GLU A 51 5.11 -0.68 -9.52
CA GLU A 51 6.57 -0.63 -9.53
C GLU A 51 7.24 -1.83 -8.85
N ASN A 52 6.66 -2.35 -7.76
CA ASN A 52 7.37 -3.29 -6.88
C ASN A 52 6.47 -4.43 -6.38
N SER A 53 7.06 -5.55 -5.95
CA SER A 53 6.31 -6.59 -5.25
C SER A 53 6.04 -6.15 -3.81
N VAL A 54 4.81 -6.34 -3.34
CA VAL A 54 4.40 -6.02 -1.96
C VAL A 54 3.88 -7.29 -1.28
N GLY A 55 4.37 -7.56 -0.07
CA GLY A 55 4.01 -8.77 0.69
C GLY A 55 2.59 -8.73 1.30
N GLY A 56 1.99 -7.55 1.37
CA GLY A 56 0.64 -7.31 1.88
C GLY A 56 0.46 -5.85 2.28
N ILE A 57 -0.80 -5.42 2.43
CA ILE A 57 -1.18 -4.09 2.89
C ILE A 57 -2.37 -4.18 3.85
N GLN A 58 -2.47 -3.21 4.75
CA GLN A 58 -3.63 -3.01 5.60
C GLN A 58 -3.86 -1.50 5.77
N PHE A 59 -5.11 -1.07 5.71
CA PHE A 59 -5.52 0.31 5.94
C PHE A 59 -6.92 0.33 6.52
N ASP A 60 -7.27 1.43 7.18
CA ASP A 60 -8.59 1.67 7.76
C ASP A 60 -9.30 2.78 6.99
N ILE A 61 -10.63 2.67 6.87
CA ILE A 61 -11.49 3.69 6.27
C ILE A 61 -12.38 4.27 7.36
N MET A 62 -12.52 5.60 7.38
CA MET A 62 -13.45 6.29 8.25
C MET A 62 -14.29 7.31 7.48
N SER A 63 -15.57 7.41 7.82
CA SER A 63 -16.42 8.49 7.34
C SER A 63 -16.25 9.71 8.24
N SER A 64 -16.00 10.88 7.65
CA SER A 64 -16.03 12.16 8.35
C SER A 64 -17.45 12.74 8.45
N GLN A 65 -18.39 12.24 7.64
CA GLN A 65 -19.77 12.71 7.57
C GLN A 65 -20.62 11.96 8.60
N ALA A 66 -21.18 12.69 9.57
CA ALA A 66 -21.98 12.13 10.67
C ALA A 66 -23.28 11.41 10.23
N GLY A 67 -23.70 11.56 8.97
CA GLY A 67 -24.88 10.91 8.40
C GLY A 67 -24.60 9.65 7.58
N LEU A 68 -23.32 9.28 7.38
CA LEU A 68 -22.96 8.10 6.61
C LEU A 68 -22.46 7.00 7.54
N VAL A 69 -23.06 5.82 7.40
CA VAL A 69 -22.65 4.61 8.11
C VAL A 69 -21.97 3.69 7.11
N LEU A 70 -20.74 3.29 7.40
CA LEU A 70 -20.04 2.27 6.62
C LEU A 70 -20.72 0.92 6.88
N SER A 71 -21.34 0.34 5.85
CA SER A 71 -22.11 -0.90 5.96
C SER A 71 -21.30 -2.15 5.66
N GLY A 72 -20.28 -2.05 4.80
CA GLY A 72 -19.42 -3.17 4.42
C GLY A 72 -18.61 -2.92 3.16
N VAL A 73 -18.00 -3.99 2.66
CA VAL A 73 -17.32 -4.07 1.36
C VAL A 73 -18.12 -5.03 0.50
N VAL A 74 -18.37 -4.65 -0.75
CA VAL A 74 -19.12 -5.43 -1.74
C VAL A 74 -18.16 -5.99 -2.79
#